data_AF-A0A4P7L260-F1
#
_entry.id   AF-A0A4P7L260-F1
#
_cell.length_a   1.000
_cell.length_b   1.000
_cell.length_c   1.000
_cell.angle_alpha   90.00
_cell.angle_beta   90.00
_cell.angle_gamma   90.00
#
_symmetry.space_group_name_H-M   'P 1'
#
loop_
_entity.id
_entity.type
_entity.pdbx_description
1 polymer ?
#
loop_
_entity_poly.entity_id
_entity_poly.type
_entity_poly.pdbx_seq_one_letter_code
_entity_poly.pdbx_strand_id
1 'polypeptide(L)'
;MEFITEIAKQSEKHEGALMTIAQALRQEGKIEGIQEGIQEGMQKGEKHASMKIARQMLESGMDRQSVMKFTGLTDVEMSNLFKD
;
A
#
# COMPACT_ATOMS: atom_id res chain seq x y z
N MET A 1 -18.25 -3.63 22.30
CA MET A 1 -17.61 -4.05 23.56
C MET A 1 -18.14 -5.39 24.07
N GLU A 2 -19.40 -5.75 23.82
CA GLU A 2 -19.98 -7.05 24.25
C GLU A 2 -19.15 -8.27 23.82
N PHE A 3 -18.59 -8.28 22.60
CA PHE A 3 -17.70 -9.36 22.15
C PHE A 3 -16.47 -9.54 23.03
N ILE A 4 -15.74 -8.45 23.33
CA ILE A 4 -14.53 -8.50 24.16
C ILE A 4 -14.87 -8.91 25.61
N THR A 5 -15.99 -8.41 26.13
CA THR A 5 -16.50 -8.79 27.46
C THR A 5 -16.88 -10.27 27.53
N GLU A 6 -17.50 -10.82 26.49
CA GLU A 6 -17.89 -12.22 26.43
C GLU A 6 -16.66 -13.14 26.33
N ILE A 7 -15.67 -12.75 25.51
CA ILE A 7 -14.37 -13.43 25.48
C ILE A 7 -13.77 -13.41 26.88
N ALA A 8 -13.65 -12.25 27.53
CA ALA A 8 -13.06 -12.14 28.86
C ALA A 8 -13.73 -13.06 29.91
N LYS A 9 -15.06 -13.17 29.91
CA LYS A 9 -15.81 -14.08 30.81
C LYS A 9 -15.51 -15.56 30.53
N GLN A 10 -15.46 -15.97 29.26
CA GLN A 10 -15.15 -17.36 28.88
C GLN A 10 -13.67 -17.71 29.10
N SER A 11 -12.83 -16.68 29.21
CA SER A 11 -11.38 -16.77 29.26
C SER A 11 -10.79 -16.93 30.66
N GLU A 12 -11.59 -16.78 31.72
CA GLU A 12 -11.13 -16.77 33.12
C GLU A 12 -10.27 -17.99 33.50
N LYS A 13 -10.46 -19.14 32.84
CA LYS A 13 -9.67 -20.38 33.05
C LYS A 13 -8.54 -20.60 32.04
N HIS A 14 -8.42 -19.76 31.02
CA HIS A 14 -7.54 -19.97 29.85
C HIS A 14 -6.65 -18.75 29.52
N GLU A 15 -6.43 -17.86 30.49
CA GLU A 15 -5.71 -16.59 30.31
C GLU A 15 -4.37 -16.74 29.56
N GLY A 16 -3.53 -17.71 29.94
CA GLY A 16 -2.23 -17.93 29.28
C GLY A 16 -2.33 -18.35 27.80
N ALA A 17 -3.30 -19.21 27.48
CA ALA A 17 -3.53 -19.64 26.09
C ALA A 17 -4.01 -18.46 25.23
N LEU A 18 -4.87 -17.60 25.79
CA LEU A 18 -5.40 -16.44 25.08
C LEU A 18 -4.38 -15.31 24.94
N MET A 19 -3.53 -15.11 25.93
CA MET A 19 -2.40 -14.19 25.81
C MET A 19 -1.47 -14.62 24.67
N THR A 20 -1.22 -15.93 24.54
CA THR A 20 -0.42 -16.50 23.46
C THR A 20 -1.10 -16.28 22.10
N ILE A 21 -2.40 -16.56 21.99
CA ILE A 21 -3.18 -16.30 20.78
C ILE A 21 -3.17 -14.82 20.43
N ALA A 22 -3.38 -13.92 21.39
CA ALA A 22 -3.36 -12.48 21.17
C ALA A 22 -1.97 -11.99 20.73
N GLN A 23 -0.88 -12.57 21.25
CA GLN A 23 0.48 -12.29 20.78
C GLN A 23 0.69 -12.77 19.34
N ALA A 24 0.24 -13.99 19.01
CA ALA A 24 0.32 -14.54 17.66
C ALA A 24 -0.44 -13.66 16.66
N LEU A 25 -1.69 -13.30 16.96
CA LEU A 25 -2.51 -12.43 16.11
C LEU A 25 -1.89 -11.04 15.92
N ARG A 26 -1.33 -10.43 16.98
CA ARG A 26 -0.61 -9.15 16.83
C ARG A 26 0.63 -9.27 15.94
N GLN A 27 1.35 -10.38 16.06
CA GLN A 27 2.55 -10.62 15.26
C GLN A 27 2.19 -10.85 13.79
N GLU A 28 1.15 -11.64 13.52
CA GLU A 28 0.61 -11.88 12.19
C GLU A 28 0.13 -10.58 11.54
N GLY A 29 -0.72 -9.80 12.22
CA GLY A 29 -1.20 -8.52 11.70
C GLY A 29 -0.08 -7.50 11.47
N LYS A 30 1.00 -7.53 12.26
CA LYS A 30 2.19 -6.70 12.01
C LYS A 30 2.91 -7.14 10.73
N ILE A 31 3.05 -8.44 10.49
CA ILE A 31 3.70 -8.98 9.29
C ILE A 31 2.88 -8.62 8.06
N GLU A 32 1.57 -8.86 8.08
CA GLU A 32 0.65 -8.53 7.00
C GLU A 32 0.68 -7.03 6.69
N GLY A 33 0.54 -6.18 7.71
CA GLY A 33 0.56 -4.73 7.52
C GLY A 33 1.90 -4.21 6.95
N ILE A 34 3.03 -4.82 7.31
CA ILE A 34 4.33 -4.48 6.70
C ILE A 34 4.37 -4.92 5.24
N GLN A 35 3.90 -6.13 4.91
CA GLN A 35 3.90 -6.63 3.54
C GLN A 35 3.02 -5.78 2.63
N GLU A 36 1.79 -5.50 3.05
CA GLU A 36 0.86 -4.62 2.32
C GLU A 36 1.45 -3.22 2.17
N GLY A 37 2.00 -2.65 3.25
CA GLY A 37 2.61 -1.32 3.23
C GLY A 37 3.80 -1.22 2.27
N ILE A 38 4.66 -2.25 2.21
CA ILE A 38 5.78 -2.31 1.26
C ILE A 38 5.26 -2.41 -0.17
N GLN A 39 4.27 -3.28 -0.42
CA GLN A 39 3.70 -3.47 -1.75
C GLN A 39 3.04 -2.18 -2.26
N GLU A 40 2.18 -1.55 -1.46
CA GLU A 40 1.56 -0.28 -1.82
C GLU A 40 2.60 0.83 -2.01
N GLY A 41 3.59 0.91 -1.11
CA GLY A 41 4.65 1.89 -1.17
C GLY A 41 5.47 1.77 -2.46
N MET A 42 5.81 0.55 -2.85
CA MET A 42 6.52 0.27 -4.09
C MET A 42 5.70 0.67 -5.32
N GLN A 43 4.42 0.29 -5.39
CA GLN A 43 3.54 0.65 -6.51
C GLN A 43 3.33 2.16 -6.63
N LYS A 44 3.06 2.85 -5.50
CA LYS A 44 2.91 4.31 -5.47
C LYS A 44 4.22 5.00 -5.86
N GLY A 45 5.35 4.51 -5.36
CA GLY A 45 6.68 5.04 -5.67
C GLY A 45 7.06 4.90 -7.14
N GLU A 46 6.85 3.73 -7.72
CA GLU A 46 7.08 3.47 -9.15
C GLU A 46 6.20 4.38 -10.01
N LYS A 47 4.91 4.48 -9.70
CA LYS A 47 3.99 5.38 -10.42
C LYS A 47 4.41 6.84 -10.32
N HIS A 48 4.76 7.33 -9.14
CA HIS A 48 5.25 8.70 -8.96
C HIS A 48 6.55 8.95 -9.74
N ALA A 49 7.48 7.98 -9.75
CA ALA A 49 8.72 8.09 -10.51
C ALA A 49 8.43 8.16 -12.02
N SER A 50 7.56 7.29 -12.54
CA SER A 50 7.15 7.31 -13.96
C SER A 50 6.49 8.64 -14.34
N MET A 51 5.61 9.18 -13.50
CA MET A 51 4.99 10.50 -13.74
C MET A 51 6.01 11.63 -13.73
N LYS A 52 6.97 11.63 -12.79
CA LYS A 52 8.04 12.63 -12.74
C LYS A 52 8.91 12.58 -13.99
N ILE A 53 9.32 11.38 -14.41
CA ILE A 53 10.11 11.18 -15.64
C ILE A 53 9.32 11.64 -16.85
N ALA A 54 8.04 11.31 -16.95
CA ALA A 54 7.17 11.72 -18.05
C ALA A 54 7.09 13.25 -18.19
N ARG A 55 6.95 13.98 -17.08
CA ARG A 55 6.98 15.46 -17.08
C ARG A 55 8.29 15.99 -17.66
N GLN A 56 9.43 15.47 -17.18
CA GLN A 56 10.75 15.89 -17.66
C GLN A 56 10.98 15.56 -19.14
N MET A 57 10.50 14.41 -19.62
CA MET A 57 10.60 14.05 -21.03
C MET A 57 9.78 15.00 -21.91
N LEU A 58 8.55 15.33 -21.49
CA LEU A 58 7.72 16.30 -22.21
C LEU A 58 8.36 17.70 -22.22
N GLU A 59 8.91 18.15 -21.09
CA GLU A 59 9.66 19.42 -21.00
C GLU A 59 10.89 19.44 -21.92
N SER A 60 11.52 18.29 -22.14
CA SER A 60 12.63 18.14 -23.10
C SER A 60 12.19 18.12 -24.57
N GLY A 61 10.90 18.20 -24.86
CA GLY A 61 10.33 18.21 -26.21
C GLY A 61 10.04 16.82 -26.79
N MET A 62 10.06 15.76 -25.98
CA MET A 62 9.68 14.41 -26.43
C MET A 62 8.18 14.34 -26.69
N ASP A 63 7.78 13.68 -27.78
CA ASP A 63 6.38 13.53 -28.12
C ASP A 63 5.65 12.60 -27.14
N ARG A 64 4.34 12.83 -26.98
CA ARG A 64 3.51 12.12 -26.00
C ARG A 64 3.50 10.60 -26.20
N GLN A 65 3.54 10.11 -27.43
CA GLN A 65 3.49 8.68 -27.72
C GLN A 65 4.80 8.00 -27.30
N SER A 66 5.94 8.63 -27.58
CA SER A 66 7.25 8.18 -27.09
C SER A 66 7.32 8.17 -25.56
N VAL A 67 6.81 9.24 -24.90
CA VAL A 67 6.79 9.29 -23.43
C VAL A 67 5.98 8.15 -22.83
N MET A 68 4.78 7.87 -23.36
CA MET A 68 3.95 6.74 -22.90
C MET A 68 4.67 5.41 -23.09
N LYS A 69 5.35 5.21 -24.23
CA LYS A 69 6.12 4.00 -24.51
C LYS A 69 7.25 3.77 -23.51
N PHE A 70 7.95 4.81 -23.07
CA PHE A 70 9.09 4.67 -22.17
C PHE A 70 8.72 4.64 -20.69
N THR A 71 7.64 5.34 -20.31
CA THR A 71 7.21 5.45 -18.90
C THR A 71 6.15 4.42 -18.51
N GLY A 72 5.57 3.73 -19.50
CA GLY A 72 4.48 2.77 -19.28
C GLY A 72 3.15 3.42 -18.89
N LEU A 73 3.07 4.77 -18.90
CA LEU A 73 1.87 5.48 -18.50
C LEU A 73 0.76 5.33 -19.54
N THR A 74 -0.45 5.16 -19.05
CA THR A 74 -1.67 5.15 -19.85
C THR A 74 -2.08 6.55 -20.28
N ASP A 75 -2.97 6.64 -21.27
CA ASP A 75 -3.50 7.91 -21.78
C ASP A 75 -4.18 8.75 -20.66
N VAL A 76 -4.88 8.05 -19.76
CA VAL A 76 -5.55 8.62 -18.59
C VAL A 76 -4.53 9.18 -17.60
N GLU A 77 -3.44 8.45 -17.33
CA GLU A 77 -2.38 8.92 -16.44
C GLU A 77 -1.62 10.10 -17.03
N MET A 78 -1.34 10.08 -18.34
CA MET A 78 -0.76 11.21 -19.06
C MET A 78 -1.62 12.48 -18.92
N SER A 79 -2.94 12.33 -18.99
CA SER A 79 -3.90 13.45 -18.85
C SER A 79 -3.97 14.03 -17.44
N ASN A 80 -3.48 13.29 -16.45
CA ASN A 80 -3.41 13.73 -15.06
C ASN A 80 -2.00 14.16 -14.64
N LEU A 81 -1.03 14.20 -15.56
CA LEU A 81 0.35 14.57 -15.23
C LEU A 81 0.49 15.95 -14.61
N PHE A 82 -0.37 16.91 -14.94
CA PHE A 82 -0.29 18.30 -14.46
C PHE A 82 -1.44 18.69 -13.53
N LYS A 83 -2.15 17.70 -12.99
CA LYS A 83 -3.16 17.92 -11.96
C LYS A 83 -2.50 17.66 -10.61
N ASP A 84 -2.44 18.70 -9.79
CA ASP A 84 -1.94 18.64 -8.41
C ASP A 84 -2.92 17.88 -7.50
#